data_AF-A0A4R8VFN6-F1
#
_entry.id   AF-A0A4R8VFN6-F1
#
_cell.length_a   1.000
_cell.length_b   1.000
_cell.length_c   1.000
_cell.angle_alpha   90.00
_cell.angle_beta   90.00
_cell.angle_gamma   90.00
#
_symmetry.space_group_name_H-M   'P 1'
#
loop_
_entity.id
_entity.type
_entity.pdbx_description
1 polymer ?
#
loop_
_entity_poly.entity_id
_entity_poly.type
_entity_poly.pdbx_seq_one_letter_code
_entity_poly.pdbx_strand_id
1 'polypeptide(L)'
;MPVIKNFAAPTSIAAGLHTLQVVGLAPNGSTRVLDLGVRVVEPASASSLAKTGVDLGSVLGGALLVLLAGLAETGLQRRRVVATA
;
A
#
# COMPACT_ATOMS: atom_id res chain seq x y z
N MET A 1 -33.20 10.02 -26.85
CA MET A 1 -32.32 8.94 -26.34
C MET A 1 -31.14 9.58 -25.65
N PRO A 2 -30.71 9.10 -24.46
CA PRO A 2 -29.50 9.61 -23.81
C PRO A 2 -28.26 9.26 -24.63
N VAL A 3 -27.30 10.18 -24.71
CA VAL A 3 -26.00 9.97 -25.36
C VAL A 3 -24.97 9.68 -24.27
N ILE A 4 -24.36 8.50 -24.31
CA ILE A 4 -23.28 8.11 -23.40
C ILE A 4 -21.95 8.40 -24.09
N LYS A 5 -21.03 9.09 -23.40
CA LYS A 5 -19.66 9.34 -23.85
C LYS A 5 -18.69 8.80 -22.81
N ASN A 6 -17.69 8.06 -23.28
CA ASN A 6 -16.60 7.60 -22.44
C ASN A 6 -15.39 8.51 -22.66
N PHE A 7 -14.79 8.96 -21.56
CA PHE A 7 -13.57 9.79 -21.59
C PHE A 7 -12.47 9.01 -20.89
N ALA A 8 -11.38 8.74 -21.60
CA ALA A 8 -10.21 8.13 -21.00
C ALA A 8 -9.47 9.17 -20.14
N ALA A 9 -9.24 8.86 -18.87
CA ALA A 9 -8.36 9.66 -18.04
C ALA A 9 -6.89 9.47 -18.49
N PRO A 10 -6.09 10.53 -18.61
CA PRO A 10 -4.66 10.40 -18.87
C PRO A 10 -3.96 9.63 -17.75
N THR A 11 -2.95 8.82 -18.09
CA THR A 11 -2.16 8.07 -17.09
C THR A 11 -1.30 8.96 -16.19
N SER A 12 -1.09 10.23 -16.57
CA SER A 12 -0.28 11.22 -15.85
C SER A 12 -1.10 12.33 -15.20
N ILE A 13 -2.41 12.14 -15.00
CA ILE A 13 -3.23 13.15 -14.30
C ILE A 13 -2.93 13.13 -12.80
N ALA A 14 -2.64 14.31 -12.24
CA ALA A 14 -2.38 14.44 -10.81
C ALA A 14 -3.62 14.07 -9.99
N ALA A 15 -3.44 13.43 -8.84
CA ALA A 15 -4.53 13.23 -7.88
C ALA A 15 -5.10 14.59 -7.43
N GLY A 16 -6.42 14.69 -7.27
CA GLY A 16 -7.07 15.93 -6.88
C GLY A 16 -8.43 16.17 -7.53
N LEU A 17 -8.96 17.38 -7.35
CA LEU A 17 -10.18 17.86 -7.99
C LEU A 17 -9.85 18.47 -9.35
N HIS A 18 -10.57 18.03 -10.37
CA HIS A 18 -10.46 18.48 -11.75
C HIS A 18 -11.84 18.86 -12.27
N THR A 19 -11.86 19.65 -13.34
CA THR A 19 -13.10 20.00 -14.04
C THR A 19 -13.02 19.49 -15.47
N LEU A 20 -14.03 18.74 -15.91
CA LEU A 20 -14.22 18.39 -17.31
C LEU A 20 -15.28 19.31 -17.90
N GLN A 21 -14.92 19.97 -19.00
CA GLN A 21 -15.84 20.84 -19.73
C GLN A 21 -16.36 20.11 -20.97
N VAL A 22 -17.68 19.92 -21.04
CA VAL A 22 -18.36 19.34 -22.19
C VAL A 22 -19.02 20.46 -22.98
N VAL A 23 -18.59 20.65 -24.23
CA VAL A 23 -19.15 21.64 -25.14
C VAL A 23 -20.02 20.92 -26.18
N GLY A 24 -21.32 21.17 -26.15
CA GLY A 24 -22.27 20.75 -27.18
C GLY A 24 -22.49 21.86 -28.19
N LEU A 25 -22.39 21.53 -29.48
CA LEU A 25 -22.73 22.43 -30.58
C LEU A 25 -24.09 22.04 -31.16
N ALA A 26 -25.02 22.98 -31.20
CA ALA A 26 -26.30 22.81 -31.88
C ALA A 26 -26.15 23.12 -33.39
N PRO A 27 -27.04 22.58 -34.25
CA PRO A 27 -26.96 22.82 -35.70
C PRO A 27 -27.09 24.30 -36.10
N ASN A 28 -27.70 25.12 -35.25
CA ASN A 28 -27.82 26.57 -35.45
C ASN A 28 -26.58 27.35 -34.96
N GLY A 29 -25.50 26.67 -34.58
CA GLY A 29 -24.26 27.28 -34.09
C GLY A 29 -24.27 27.65 -32.61
N SER A 30 -25.38 27.46 -31.88
CA SER A 30 -25.42 27.72 -30.44
C SER A 30 -24.57 26.72 -29.67
N THR A 31 -23.81 27.21 -28.70
CA THR A 31 -23.04 26.38 -27.76
C THR A 31 -23.86 26.10 -26.49
N ARG A 32 -23.68 24.92 -25.91
CA ARG A 32 -24.08 24.59 -24.54
C ARG A 32 -22.86 24.04 -23.82
N VAL A 33 -22.58 24.56 -22.63
CA VAL A 33 -21.42 24.17 -21.82
C VAL A 33 -21.92 23.47 -20.56
N LEU A 34 -21.30 22.34 -20.24
CA LEU A 34 -21.53 21.60 -19.00
C LEU A 34 -20.19 21.36 -18.31
N ASP A 35 -20.07 21.84 -17.08
CA ASP A 35 -18.90 21.65 -16.24
C ASP A 35 -19.15 20.49 -15.26
N LEU A 36 -18.25 19.50 -15.28
CA LEU A 36 -18.33 18.30 -14.47
C LEU A 36 -17.14 18.25 -13.50
N GLY A 37 -17.43 18.27 -12.20
CA GLY A 37 -16.42 18.05 -11.17
C GLY A 37 -16.00 16.58 -11.12
N VAL A 38 -14.71 16.31 -11.23
CA VAL A 38 -14.14 14.95 -11.16
C VAL A 38 -13.07 14.92 -10.08
N ARG A 39 -13.11 13.90 -9.23
CA ARG A 39 -12.05 13.64 -8.24
C ARG A 39 -11.20 12.48 -8.70
N VAL A 40 -9.93 12.76 -9.01
CA VAL A 40 -8.92 11.74 -9.25
C VAL A 40 -8.32 11.33 -7.91
N VAL A 41 -8.28 10.03 -7.66
CA VAL A 41 -7.75 9.45 -6.42
C VAL A 41 -6.55 8.60 -6.78
N GLU A 42 -5.45 8.78 -6.03
CA GLU A 42 -4.29 7.91 -6.10
C GLU A 42 -4.72 6.45 -5.83
N PRO A 43 -4.30 5.46 -6.63
CA PRO A 43 -4.56 4.07 -6.29
C PRO A 43 -3.92 3.78 -4.93
N ALA A 44 -4.68 3.15 -4.02
CA ALA A 44 -4.15 2.73 -2.73
C ALA A 44 -3.01 1.74 -2.97
N SER A 45 -1.77 2.19 -2.79
CA SER A 45 -0.63 1.29 -2.75
C SER A 45 -0.82 0.36 -1.56
N ALA A 46 -0.73 -0.95 -1.79
CA ALA A 46 -0.87 -1.95 -0.75
C ALA A 46 0.11 -1.62 0.39
N SER A 47 -0.46 -1.34 1.57
CA SER A 47 0.21 -0.98 2.80
C SER A 47 1.46 -1.85 3.06
N SER A 48 2.66 -1.27 3.00
CA SER A 48 3.78 -1.79 3.79
C SER A 48 3.33 -1.78 5.24
N LEU A 49 3.49 -2.90 5.97
CA LEU A 49 3.05 -3.08 7.35
C LEU A 49 3.09 -1.77 8.15
N ALA A 50 1.97 -1.43 8.79
CA ALA A 50 1.87 -0.26 9.64
C ALA A 50 3.09 -0.19 10.55
N LYS A 51 3.75 0.98 10.57
CA LYS A 51 4.94 1.29 11.35
C LYS A 51 4.60 1.26 12.85
N THR A 52 4.25 0.11 13.39
CA THR A 52 4.01 -0.11 14.83
C THR A 52 5.32 -0.10 15.64
N GLY A 53 6.39 0.48 15.10
CA GLY A 53 7.63 0.79 15.81
C GLY A 53 8.53 -0.40 16.11
N VAL A 54 8.15 -1.62 15.71
CA VAL A 54 8.92 -2.83 15.99
C VAL A 54 9.71 -3.24 14.75
N ASP A 55 11.03 -3.09 14.84
CA ASP A 55 11.97 -3.58 13.84
C ASP A 55 11.98 -5.11 13.85
N LEU A 56 11.47 -5.73 12.78
CA LEU A 56 11.42 -7.19 12.64
C LEU A 56 12.81 -7.82 12.71
N GLY A 57 13.85 -7.11 12.25
CA GLY A 57 15.24 -7.56 12.35
C GLY A 57 15.69 -7.69 13.81
N SER A 58 15.33 -6.73 14.65
CA SER A 58 15.61 -6.75 16.09
C SER A 58 14.86 -7.88 16.81
N VAL A 59 13.57 -8.09 16.49
CA VAL A 59 12.78 -9.16 17.11
C VAL A 59 13.30 -10.54 16.70
N LEU A 60 13.53 -10.74 15.40
CA LEU A 60 14.04 -12.02 14.89
C LEU A 60 15.47 -12.29 15.37
N GLY A 61 16.32 -11.25 15.40
CA GLY A 61 17.67 -11.34 15.95
C GLY A 61 17.67 -11.67 17.44
N GLY A 62 16.84 -11.01 18.23
CA GLY A 62 16.69 -11.27 19.67
C GLY A 62 16.17 -12.68 19.95
N ALA A 63 15.15 -13.13 19.22
CA ALA A 63 14.61 -14.48 19.35
C ALA A 63 15.66 -15.56 19.02
N LEU A 64 16.49 -15.33 18.00
CA LEU A 64 17.57 -16.26 17.63
C LEU A 64 18.64 -16.34 18.72
N LEU A 65 19.02 -15.22 19.33
CA LEU A 65 20.00 -15.21 20.43
C LEU A 65 19.49 -15.98 21.65
N VAL A 66 18.22 -15.79 22.01
CA VAL A 66 17.58 -16.54 23.13
C VAL A 66 17.57 -18.04 22.84
N LEU A 67 17.24 -18.43 21.61
CA LEU A 67 17.24 -19.84 21.20
C LEU A 67 18.65 -20.46 21.30
N LEU A 68 19.66 -19.76 20.81
CA LEU A 68 21.05 -20.23 20.85
C LEU A 68 21.59 -20.33 22.29
N ALA A 69 21.24 -19.36 23.15
CA ALA A 69 21.61 -19.41 24.57
C ALA A 69 21.00 -20.63 25.27
N GLY A 70 19.70 -20.89 25.05
CA GLY A 70 19.04 -22.08 25.62
C GLY A 70 19.62 -23.41 25.12
N LEU A 71 19.99 -23.49 23.83
CA LEU A 71 20.69 -24.64 23.26
C LEU A 71 22.08 -24.87 23.87
N ALA A 72 22.83 -23.80 24.12
CA ALA A 72 24.15 -23.89 24.76
C ALA A 72 24.04 -24.41 26.20
N GLU A 73 23.09 -23.89 26.98
CA GLU A 73 22.87 -24.34 28.36
C GLU A 73 22.40 -25.79 28.43
N THR A 74 21.44 -26.19 27.60
CA THR A 74 20.96 -27.58 27.57
C THR A 74 22.06 -28.56 27.14
N GLY A 75 22.92 -28.17 26.20
CA GLY A 75 24.10 -28.94 25.83
C GLY A 75 25.10 -29.08 26.98
N LEU A 76 25.35 -28.01 27.73
CA LEU A 76 26.29 -28.01 28.86
C LEU A 76 25.78 -28.87 30.03
N GLN A 77 24.48 -28.81 30.34
CA GLN A 77 23.85 -29.64 31.37
C GLN A 77 23.96 -31.13 31.02
N ARG A 78 23.70 -31.51 29.75
CA ARG A 78 23.88 -32.90 29.30
C ARG A 78 25.32 -33.40 29.46
N ARG A 79 26.31 -32.57 29.11
CA ARG A 79 27.73 -32.95 29.26
C ARG A 79 28.14 -33.14 30.72
N ARG A 80 27.63 -32.30 31.63
CA ARG A 80 27.92 -32.42 33.07
C ARG A 80 27.34 -33.69 33.66
N VAL A 81 26.10 -34.05 33.30
CA VAL A 81 25.46 -35.28 33.77
C VAL A 81 26.22 -36.53 33.31
N VAL A 82 26.72 -36.55 32.07
CA VAL A 82 27.52 -37.66 31.53
C VAL A 82 28.91 -37.75 32.17
N ALA A 83 29.50 -36.63 32.61
CA ALA A 83 30.80 -36.62 33.27
C ALA A 83 30.75 -37.03 34.76
N THR A 84 29.55 -37.06 35.36
CA THR A 84 29.32 -37.44 36.76
C THR A 84 28.68 -38.82 36.93
N ALA A 85 28.37 -39.52 35.83
CA ALA A 85 27.89 -40.91 35.81
C ALA A 85 29.04 -41.86 35.48
#